data_AF-A0A9D7S657-F1
#
_entry.id   AF-A0A9D7S657-F1
#
_cell.length_a   1.000
_cell.length_b   1.000
_cell.length_c   1.000
_cell.angle_alpha   90.00
_cell.angle_beta   90.00
_cell.angle_gamma   90.00
#
_symmetry.space_group_name_H-M   'P 1'
#
loop_
_entity.id
_entity.type
_entity.pdbx_description
1 polymer ?
#
loop_
_entity_poly.entity_id
_entity_poly.type
_entity_poly.pdbx_seq_one_letter_code
_entity_poly.pdbx_strand_id
1 'polypeptide(L)'
;MNITITDAINNSLFFFGAGASYDSGCKLSSGMLEDLKRKISSSDNETFNKPEKEALKFLLSCLEYHSEWRTLETSENFKFTPNIEELALLIRRVKNRENFLPYPITGNWADKLVLLESEFDSLPESDKQADTLFGSLDRIIKSRLLREWLEPSNLEFLNPLKEFFQSYPSTNFRMDIFSLNNDMVLEKYFTDNQINPWRGFVSGEWRGFEEENIPEDYGRINLYKLHGSLDWVRLDSGEFKEKDKLVPEDEQYIEQEHNPYVIFGQGTKTFSVEPFFSLLQQFQKKLKEKSYIFVIGYSFFDPYINNLLIKAVNGDSKKLIIINPFFGPEKLKTETKDGFKFLYDDFFLKIKYPQNITAVDLAKYIQEIQENSFYSEMPEFNIKQVNANSLELLPVGMKTFLETYFKNGGEVFTNFITEYESKRAEEYPF
;
A
#
# COMPACT_ATOMS: atom_id res chain seq x y z
N MET A 1 -13.55 -28.11 15.68
CA MET A 1 -14.33 -27.18 16.52
C MET A 1 -15.07 -26.24 15.58
N ASN A 2 -16.40 -26.08 15.64
CA ASN A 2 -17.10 -25.16 14.72
C ASN A 2 -16.97 -23.72 15.22
N ILE A 3 -16.26 -22.88 14.46
CA ILE A 3 -16.06 -21.46 14.76
C ILE A 3 -17.26 -20.66 14.25
N THR A 4 -17.73 -19.65 14.99
CA THR A 4 -18.75 -18.75 14.49
C THR A 4 -18.14 -17.69 13.56
N ILE A 5 -18.94 -17.10 12.67
CA ILE A 5 -18.43 -15.99 11.82
C ILE A 5 -17.88 -14.82 12.66
N THR A 6 -18.47 -14.57 13.84
CA THR A 6 -18.04 -13.50 14.75
C THR A 6 -16.64 -13.79 15.27
N ASP A 7 -16.38 -15.03 15.70
CA ASP A 7 -15.06 -15.46 16.15
C ASP A 7 -14.02 -15.40 15.01
N ALA A 8 -14.41 -15.84 13.82
CA ALA A 8 -13.55 -15.80 12.63
C ALA A 8 -13.14 -14.36 12.27
N ILE A 9 -14.07 -13.40 12.25
CA ILE A 9 -13.78 -11.98 12.01
C ILE A 9 -12.97 -11.37 13.15
N ASN A 10 -13.34 -11.63 14.41
CA ASN A 10 -12.66 -11.07 15.57
C ASN A 10 -11.20 -11.54 15.68
N ASN A 11 -10.89 -12.75 15.19
CA ASN A 11 -9.53 -13.29 15.15
C ASN A 11 -8.76 -12.96 13.86
N SER A 12 -9.38 -12.25 12.91
CA SER A 12 -8.77 -11.90 11.63
C SER A 12 -8.41 -10.41 11.54
N LEU A 13 -7.32 -10.14 10.82
CA LEU A 13 -6.87 -8.82 10.40
C LEU A 13 -6.77 -8.81 8.88
N PHE A 14 -7.28 -7.75 8.25
CA PHE A 14 -7.17 -7.56 6.80
C PHE A 14 -6.20 -6.41 6.53
N PHE A 15 -5.14 -6.68 5.76
CA PHE A 15 -4.08 -5.74 5.44
C PHE A 15 -3.97 -5.55 3.93
N PHE A 16 -4.22 -4.35 3.44
CA PHE A 16 -4.36 -4.04 2.01
C PHE A 16 -3.14 -3.26 1.51
N GLY A 17 -2.50 -3.81 0.47
CA GLY A 17 -1.58 -3.08 -0.40
C GLY A 17 -2.27 -2.60 -1.69
N ALA A 18 -1.50 -1.97 -2.58
CA ALA A 18 -2.02 -1.30 -3.76
C ALA A 18 -2.86 -2.22 -4.67
N GLY A 19 -2.51 -3.52 -4.74
CA GLY A 19 -3.25 -4.51 -5.51
C GLY A 19 -4.67 -4.77 -5.02
N ALA A 20 -5.01 -4.44 -3.76
CA ALA A 20 -6.37 -4.56 -3.26
C ALA A 20 -7.36 -3.59 -3.95
N SER A 21 -6.84 -2.47 -4.44
CA SER A 21 -7.63 -1.45 -5.17
C SER A 21 -7.57 -1.63 -6.69
N TYR A 22 -6.87 -2.65 -7.21
CA TYR A 22 -6.64 -2.82 -8.65
C TYR A 22 -7.95 -2.90 -9.45
N ASP A 23 -8.91 -3.69 -8.99
CA ASP A 23 -10.21 -3.89 -9.65
C ASP A 23 -11.07 -2.60 -9.70
N SER A 24 -10.68 -1.55 -8.96
CA SER A 24 -11.33 -0.25 -9.00
C SER A 24 -10.91 0.65 -10.16
N GLY A 25 -9.84 0.28 -10.87
CA GLY A 25 -9.20 1.11 -11.89
C GLY A 25 -8.11 2.04 -11.34
N CYS A 26 -7.90 2.08 -10.02
CA CYS A 26 -6.73 2.72 -9.43
C CYS A 26 -5.44 2.14 -10.03
N LYS A 27 -4.52 3.01 -10.45
CA LYS A 27 -3.24 2.58 -11.05
C LYS A 27 -2.32 2.05 -9.96
N LEU A 28 -1.67 0.91 -10.24
CA LEU A 28 -0.50 0.46 -9.49
C LEU A 28 0.71 1.33 -9.84
N SER A 29 1.77 1.26 -9.04
CA SER A 29 3.01 2.04 -9.24
C SER A 29 3.58 1.96 -10.67
N SER A 30 3.56 0.77 -11.29
CA SER A 30 3.96 0.60 -12.70
C SER A 30 3.05 1.37 -13.67
N GLY A 31 1.72 1.27 -13.49
CA GLY A 31 0.74 1.97 -14.31
C GLY A 31 0.76 3.50 -14.13
N MET A 32 1.16 3.99 -12.95
CA MET A 32 1.41 5.42 -12.69
C MET A 32 2.65 5.90 -13.48
N LEU A 33 3.73 5.12 -13.46
CA LEU A 33 4.95 5.43 -14.17
C LEU A 33 4.75 5.40 -15.70
N GLU A 34 4.01 4.43 -16.22
CA GLU A 34 3.64 4.37 -17.64
C GLU A 34 2.82 5.58 -18.08
N ASP A 35 1.84 5.99 -17.26
CA ASP A 35 1.05 7.19 -17.51
C ASP A 35 1.92 8.45 -17.53
N LEU A 36 2.84 8.57 -16.57
CA LEU A 36 3.82 9.65 -16.53
C LEU A 36 4.70 9.68 -17.79
N LYS A 37 5.28 8.53 -18.17
CA LYS A 37 6.11 8.37 -19.38
C LYS A 37 5.35 8.81 -20.64
N ARG A 38 4.05 8.48 -20.73
CA ARG A 38 3.18 8.94 -21.81
C ARG A 38 2.97 10.46 -21.80
N LYS A 39 2.67 11.05 -20.63
CA LYS A 39 2.44 12.51 -20.48
C LYS A 39 3.68 13.33 -20.83
N ILE A 40 4.88 12.90 -20.44
CA ILE A 40 6.13 13.64 -20.74
C ILE A 40 6.63 13.45 -22.17
N SER A 41 6.19 12.39 -22.86
CA SER A 41 6.59 12.11 -24.26
C SER A 41 5.66 12.78 -25.28
N SER A 42 4.44 13.14 -24.88
CA SER A 42 3.47 13.82 -25.75
C SER A 42 3.76 15.31 -25.87
N SER A 43 3.82 15.82 -27.11
CA SER A 43 3.93 17.26 -27.40
C SER A 43 2.70 18.03 -26.93
N ASP A 44 1.52 17.42 -27.04
CA ASP A 44 0.22 18.09 -26.87
C ASP A 44 -0.28 18.04 -25.42
N ASN A 45 0.42 17.32 -24.54
CA ASN A 45 0.06 17.23 -23.14
C ASN A 45 0.60 18.43 -22.35
N GLU A 46 -0.31 19.21 -21.75
CA GLU A 46 0.00 20.42 -20.97
C GLU A 46 0.19 20.16 -19.46
N THR A 47 0.35 18.89 -19.03
CA THR A 47 0.55 18.58 -17.60
C THR A 47 1.86 19.17 -17.07
N PHE A 48 2.89 19.23 -17.94
CA PHE A 48 4.24 19.66 -17.59
C PHE A 48 4.75 20.66 -18.62
N ASN A 49 5.46 21.70 -18.17
CA ASN A 49 6.19 22.58 -19.06
C ASN A 49 7.46 21.89 -19.62
N LYS A 50 8.15 22.55 -20.56
CA LYS A 50 9.28 21.94 -21.27
C LYS A 50 10.45 21.56 -20.31
N PRO A 51 10.95 22.44 -19.43
CA PRO A 51 11.96 22.06 -18.43
C PRO A 51 11.55 20.88 -17.56
N GLU A 52 10.29 20.85 -17.09
CA GLU A 52 9.76 19.74 -16.29
C GLU A 52 9.75 18.41 -17.04
N LYS A 53 9.30 18.40 -18.31
CA LYS A 53 9.35 17.19 -19.16
C LYS A 53 10.78 16.68 -19.32
N GLU A 54 11.74 17.57 -19.57
CA GLU A 54 13.14 17.20 -19.75
C GLU A 54 13.78 16.72 -18.43
N ALA A 55 13.46 17.35 -17.31
CA ALA A 55 13.90 16.90 -15.99
C ALA A 55 13.38 15.49 -15.67
N LEU A 56 12.09 15.23 -15.90
CA LEU A 56 11.49 13.91 -15.67
C LEU A 56 12.11 12.83 -16.56
N LYS A 57 12.32 13.11 -17.85
CA LYS A 57 13.02 12.18 -18.76
C LYS A 57 14.42 11.86 -18.25
N PHE A 58 15.18 12.88 -17.84
CA PHE A 58 16.53 12.71 -17.31
C PHE A 58 16.54 11.83 -16.04
N LEU A 59 15.71 12.16 -15.04
CA LEU A 59 15.63 11.41 -13.79
C LEU A 59 15.20 9.95 -14.02
N LEU A 60 14.23 9.73 -14.92
CA LEU A 60 13.80 8.38 -15.30
C LEU A 60 14.93 7.60 -15.96
N SER A 61 15.71 8.20 -16.87
CA SER A 61 16.86 7.54 -17.48
C SER A 61 17.92 7.15 -16.44
N CYS A 62 18.15 7.99 -15.43
CA CYS A 62 19.04 7.66 -14.32
C CYS A 62 18.52 6.47 -13.50
N LEU A 63 17.22 6.45 -13.18
CA LEU A 63 16.60 5.34 -12.46
C LEU A 63 16.68 4.03 -13.26
N GLU A 64 16.36 4.05 -14.56
CA GLU A 64 16.46 2.87 -15.43
C GLU A 64 17.90 2.32 -15.47
N TYR A 65 18.90 3.20 -15.60
CA TYR A 65 20.31 2.78 -15.53
C TYR A 65 20.63 2.06 -14.22
N HIS A 66 20.20 2.63 -13.08
CA HIS A 66 20.42 2.02 -11.78
C HIS A 66 19.66 0.69 -11.60
N SER A 67 18.41 0.59 -12.07
CA SER A 67 17.60 -0.62 -11.99
C SER A 67 18.16 -1.74 -12.87
N GLU A 68 18.62 -1.43 -14.08
CA GLU A 68 19.21 -2.42 -14.98
C GLU A 68 20.55 -2.93 -14.45
N TRP A 69 21.44 -2.04 -14.01
CA TRP A 69 22.72 -2.42 -13.39
C TRP A 69 22.50 -3.43 -12.24
N ARG A 70 21.53 -3.15 -11.36
CA ARG A 70 21.21 -4.01 -10.21
C ARG A 70 20.58 -5.33 -10.61
N THR A 71 19.71 -5.32 -11.63
CA THR A 71 19.12 -6.55 -12.17
C THR A 71 20.22 -7.51 -12.61
N LEU A 72 21.26 -6.99 -13.28
CA LEU A 72 22.43 -7.77 -13.71
C LEU A 72 23.26 -8.32 -12.53
N GLU A 73 23.29 -7.65 -11.38
CA GLU A 73 24.01 -8.14 -10.18
C GLU A 73 23.27 -9.29 -9.46
N THR A 74 21.94 -9.38 -9.56
CA THR A 74 21.14 -10.32 -8.76
C THR A 74 20.94 -11.73 -9.34
N SER A 75 21.73 -12.13 -10.33
CA SER A 75 21.73 -13.50 -10.90
C SER A 75 20.31 -14.04 -11.22
N GLU A 76 19.48 -13.23 -11.88
CA GLU A 76 18.13 -13.55 -12.39
C GLU A 76 16.99 -13.76 -11.37
N ASN A 77 17.23 -13.70 -10.05
CA ASN A 77 16.15 -13.92 -9.07
C ASN A 77 15.19 -12.73 -8.93
N PHE A 78 15.67 -11.50 -9.19
CA PHE A 78 14.86 -10.29 -9.12
C PHE A 78 15.10 -9.41 -10.34
N LYS A 79 14.00 -8.98 -10.97
CA LYS A 79 14.04 -7.91 -11.95
C LYS A 79 13.66 -6.61 -11.26
N PHE A 80 14.58 -5.65 -11.24
CA PHE A 80 14.29 -4.31 -10.74
C PHE A 80 13.78 -3.48 -11.90
N THR A 81 12.69 -2.77 -11.64
CA THR A 81 12.14 -1.78 -12.56
C THR A 81 11.92 -0.50 -11.78
N PRO A 82 12.22 0.68 -12.35
CA PRO A 82 11.88 1.93 -11.71
C PRO A 82 10.40 1.98 -11.36
N ASN A 83 10.11 2.64 -10.25
CA ASN A 83 8.74 2.79 -9.78
C ASN A 83 8.44 4.26 -9.43
N ILE A 84 7.15 4.62 -9.33
CA ILE A 84 6.78 6.03 -9.15
C ILE A 84 7.21 6.63 -7.80
N GLU A 85 7.23 5.82 -6.74
CA GLU A 85 7.66 6.27 -5.42
C GLU A 85 9.17 6.51 -5.37
N GLU A 86 9.97 5.71 -6.10
CA GLU A 86 11.40 5.96 -6.25
C GLU A 86 11.68 7.27 -6.98
N LEU A 87 10.92 7.56 -8.04
CA LEU A 87 11.01 8.85 -8.72
C LEU A 87 10.62 10.00 -7.80
N ALA A 88 9.52 9.87 -7.06
CA ALA A 88 9.09 10.89 -6.09
C ALA A 88 10.13 11.10 -4.98
N LEU A 89 10.75 10.01 -4.49
CA LEU A 89 11.85 10.07 -3.52
C LEU A 89 13.07 10.77 -4.11
N LEU A 90 13.43 10.46 -5.35
CA LEU A 90 14.55 11.09 -6.05
C LEU A 90 14.30 12.59 -6.23
N ILE A 91 13.11 12.98 -6.70
CA ILE A 91 12.70 14.39 -6.82
C ILE A 91 12.80 15.09 -5.47
N ARG A 92 12.31 14.46 -4.39
CA ARG A 92 12.41 15.01 -3.02
C ARG A 92 13.87 15.18 -2.59
N ARG A 93 14.74 14.21 -2.84
CA ARG A 93 16.17 14.28 -2.48
C ARG A 93 16.89 15.38 -3.26
N VAL A 94 16.59 15.53 -4.55
CA VAL A 94 17.15 16.61 -5.38
C VAL A 94 16.61 17.98 -4.95
N LYS A 95 15.32 18.08 -4.61
CA LYS A 95 14.69 19.28 -4.04
C LYS A 95 15.38 19.72 -2.76
N ASN A 96 15.67 18.78 -1.86
CA ASN A 96 16.22 19.05 -0.53
C ASN A 96 17.76 18.90 -0.47
N ARG A 97 18.45 18.91 -1.62
CA ARG A 97 19.88 18.57 -1.71
C ARG A 97 20.79 19.43 -0.83
N GLU A 98 20.41 20.68 -0.58
CA GLU A 98 21.12 21.64 0.30
C GLU A 98 21.11 21.24 1.78
N ASN A 99 20.16 20.39 2.17
CA ASN A 99 20.03 19.95 3.55
C ASN A 99 20.88 18.71 3.89
N PHE A 100 21.51 18.06 2.90
CA PHE A 100 22.32 16.86 3.12
C PHE A 100 23.81 17.20 3.27
N LEU A 101 24.43 16.66 4.33
CA LEU A 101 25.87 16.78 4.56
C LEU A 101 26.59 15.49 4.14
N PRO A 102 27.72 15.57 3.41
CA PRO A 102 28.30 16.75 2.74
C PRO A 102 27.68 17.07 1.37
N TYR A 103 27.73 18.36 0.99
CA TYR A 103 27.14 18.95 -0.23
C TYR A 103 28.02 18.77 -1.48
N PRO A 104 27.48 18.36 -2.65
CA PRO A 104 26.52 17.29 -2.87
C PRO A 104 27.18 16.06 -3.54
N ILE A 105 26.55 14.90 -3.33
CA ILE A 105 26.87 13.57 -3.90
C ILE A 105 26.69 13.53 -5.46
N THR A 106 26.17 14.59 -6.07
CA THR A 106 25.73 14.65 -7.49
C THR A 106 26.73 15.32 -8.43
N GLY A 107 28.05 15.10 -8.25
CA GLY A 107 29.07 15.72 -9.11
C GLY A 107 28.84 15.50 -10.62
N ASN A 108 28.25 14.37 -11.01
CA ASN A 108 27.98 14.03 -12.42
C ASN A 108 26.64 14.58 -12.96
N TRP A 109 25.72 15.03 -12.12
CA TRP A 109 24.39 15.52 -12.55
C TRP A 109 24.23 17.03 -12.38
N ALA A 110 25.12 17.67 -11.61
CA ALA A 110 25.00 19.08 -11.20
C ALA A 110 24.80 20.04 -12.39
N ASP A 111 25.62 19.95 -13.43
CA ASP A 111 25.55 20.86 -14.57
C ASP A 111 24.20 20.78 -15.30
N LYS A 112 23.68 19.56 -15.49
CA LYS A 112 22.39 19.36 -16.18
C LYS A 112 21.23 19.86 -15.32
N LEU A 113 21.27 19.64 -14.01
CA LEU A 113 20.23 20.11 -13.09
C LEU A 113 20.22 21.64 -13.02
N VAL A 114 21.39 22.28 -12.90
CA VAL A 114 21.52 23.76 -12.87
C VAL A 114 21.01 24.38 -14.16
N LEU A 115 21.32 23.78 -15.32
CA LEU A 115 20.79 24.25 -16.60
C LEU A 115 19.25 24.19 -16.64
N LEU A 116 18.66 23.07 -16.20
CA LEU A 116 17.21 22.90 -16.19
C LEU A 116 16.51 23.85 -15.22
N GLU A 117 17.11 24.11 -14.06
CA GLU A 117 16.61 25.09 -13.09
C GLU A 117 16.66 26.50 -13.67
N SER A 118 17.75 26.89 -14.33
CA SER A 118 17.84 28.20 -15.01
C SER A 118 16.82 28.36 -16.14
N GLU A 119 16.53 27.29 -16.90
CA GLU A 119 15.48 27.30 -17.92
C GLU A 119 14.09 27.46 -17.28
N PHE A 120 13.83 26.76 -16.17
CA PHE A 120 12.57 26.86 -15.43
C PHE A 120 12.36 28.25 -14.83
N ASP A 121 13.39 28.84 -14.22
CA ASP A 121 13.30 30.16 -13.58
C ASP A 121 12.93 31.26 -14.58
N SER A 122 13.31 31.10 -15.85
CA SER A 122 12.99 32.02 -16.94
C SER A 122 11.51 32.01 -17.39
N LEU A 123 10.72 31.04 -16.94
CA LEU A 123 9.30 30.94 -17.26
C LEU A 123 8.45 32.00 -16.52
N PRO A 124 7.30 32.42 -17.07
CA PRO A 124 6.33 33.22 -16.35
C PRO A 124 5.80 32.50 -15.10
N GLU A 125 5.49 33.25 -14.03
CA GLU A 125 4.95 32.68 -12.79
C GLU A 125 3.61 31.93 -12.99
N SER A 126 2.83 32.28 -14.02
CA SER A 126 1.61 31.54 -14.38
C SER A 126 1.86 30.09 -14.79
N ASP A 127 3.08 29.77 -15.23
CA ASP A 127 3.44 28.49 -15.83
C ASP A 127 4.18 27.59 -14.83
N LYS A 128 4.39 28.10 -13.60
CA LYS A 128 5.08 27.41 -12.50
C LYS A 128 4.05 26.95 -11.47
N GLN A 129 4.17 25.70 -11.01
CA GLN A 129 3.32 25.23 -9.90
C GLN A 129 3.94 25.54 -8.54
N ALA A 130 5.25 25.80 -8.46
CA ALA A 130 5.95 26.26 -7.27
C ALA A 130 7.22 27.04 -7.66
N ASP A 131 7.85 27.69 -6.68
CA ASP A 131 9.01 28.59 -6.87
C ASP A 131 10.25 27.93 -7.48
N THR A 132 10.37 26.60 -7.37
CA THR A 132 11.51 25.83 -7.89
C THR A 132 11.04 24.72 -8.81
N LEU A 133 11.88 24.33 -9.78
CA LEU A 133 11.62 23.24 -10.70
C LEU A 133 11.18 21.95 -9.97
N PHE A 134 11.96 21.52 -8.97
CA PHE A 134 11.66 20.29 -8.25
C PHE A 134 10.51 20.44 -7.24
N GLY A 135 10.25 21.66 -6.76
CA GLY A 135 9.02 21.97 -6.02
C GLY A 135 7.78 21.84 -6.91
N SER A 136 7.86 22.33 -8.15
CA SER A 136 6.79 22.25 -9.14
C SER A 136 6.50 20.78 -9.51
N LEU A 137 7.54 20.00 -9.80
CA LEU A 137 7.42 18.56 -10.05
C LEU A 137 6.79 17.79 -8.88
N ASP A 138 7.26 18.02 -7.65
CA ASP A 138 6.72 17.39 -6.43
C ASP A 138 5.22 17.70 -6.26
N ARG A 139 4.83 18.97 -6.48
CA ARG A 139 3.43 19.43 -6.38
C ARG A 139 2.56 18.82 -7.48
N ILE A 140 3.01 18.79 -8.74
CA ILE A 140 2.25 18.16 -9.83
C ILE A 140 2.02 16.67 -9.54
N ILE A 141 3.05 15.95 -9.09
CA ILE A 141 2.92 14.51 -8.80
C ILE A 141 1.94 14.27 -7.65
N LYS A 142 2.10 14.95 -6.52
CA LYS A 142 1.31 14.67 -5.30
C LYS A 142 -0.08 15.27 -5.33
N SER A 143 -0.22 16.51 -5.78
CA SER A 143 -1.49 17.24 -5.65
C SER A 143 -2.42 17.00 -6.83
N ARG A 144 -1.86 16.72 -8.02
CA ARG A 144 -2.62 16.49 -9.26
C ARG A 144 -2.61 15.02 -9.68
N LEU A 145 -1.44 14.48 -10.03
CA LEU A 145 -1.37 13.15 -10.65
C LEU A 145 -1.80 12.02 -9.72
N LEU A 146 -1.45 12.09 -8.43
CA LEU A 146 -1.88 11.07 -7.47
C LEU A 146 -3.41 10.96 -7.39
N ARG A 147 -4.13 12.09 -7.45
CA ARG A 147 -5.61 12.10 -7.50
C ARG A 147 -6.11 11.50 -8.82
N GLU A 148 -5.52 11.88 -9.95
CA GLU A 148 -5.88 11.33 -11.28
C GLU A 148 -5.65 9.80 -11.34
N TRP A 149 -4.59 9.29 -10.72
CA TRP A 149 -4.21 7.88 -10.76
C TRP A 149 -5.02 6.98 -9.82
N LEU A 150 -5.53 7.55 -8.74
CA LEU A 150 -6.22 6.83 -7.66
C LEU A 150 -7.71 7.14 -7.61
N GLU A 151 -8.25 7.81 -8.63
CA GLU A 151 -9.69 8.00 -8.75
C GLU A 151 -10.34 6.67 -9.16
N PRO A 152 -11.22 6.10 -8.30
CA PRO A 152 -11.86 4.84 -8.63
C PRO A 152 -12.91 5.02 -9.72
N SER A 153 -12.99 4.03 -10.61
CA SER A 153 -13.94 3.98 -11.73
C SER A 153 -14.94 2.82 -11.63
N ASN A 154 -14.63 1.82 -10.80
CA ASN A 154 -15.48 0.65 -10.56
C ASN A 154 -15.42 0.28 -9.07
N LEU A 155 -16.55 0.04 -8.42
CA LEU A 155 -16.58 -0.35 -7.01
C LEU A 155 -17.38 -1.65 -6.77
N GLU A 156 -17.99 -2.22 -7.82
CA GLU A 156 -18.89 -3.37 -7.74
C GLU A 156 -18.19 -4.66 -7.25
N PHE A 157 -16.86 -4.75 -7.37
CA PHE A 157 -16.10 -5.88 -6.85
C PHE A 157 -16.19 -6.00 -5.31
N LEU A 158 -16.64 -4.95 -4.61
CA LEU A 158 -16.87 -4.95 -3.17
C LEU A 158 -18.27 -5.46 -2.77
N ASN A 159 -19.18 -5.72 -3.74
CA ASN A 159 -20.53 -6.23 -3.47
C ASN A 159 -20.57 -7.48 -2.58
N PRO A 160 -19.69 -8.49 -2.75
CA PRO A 160 -19.69 -9.66 -1.87
C PRO A 160 -19.50 -9.27 -0.39
N LEU A 161 -18.67 -8.26 -0.12
CA LEU A 161 -18.40 -7.81 1.24
C LEU A 161 -19.57 -7.00 1.82
N LYS A 162 -20.24 -6.18 1.01
CA LYS A 162 -21.51 -5.52 1.40
C LYS A 162 -22.58 -6.56 1.74
N GLU A 163 -22.83 -7.52 0.85
CA GLU A 163 -23.82 -8.59 1.04
C GLU A 163 -23.51 -9.44 2.28
N PHE A 164 -22.22 -9.68 2.54
CA PHE A 164 -21.76 -10.33 3.76
C PHE A 164 -22.21 -9.57 5.02
N PHE A 165 -21.98 -8.25 5.09
CA PHE A 165 -22.48 -7.47 6.23
C PHE A 165 -24.01 -7.53 6.33
N GLN A 166 -24.74 -7.41 5.22
CA GLN A 166 -26.20 -7.47 5.21
C GLN A 166 -26.76 -8.82 5.69
N SER A 167 -26.00 -9.91 5.51
CA SER A 167 -26.36 -11.25 6.00
C SER A 167 -26.36 -11.36 7.54
N TYR A 168 -25.75 -10.40 8.23
CA TYR A 168 -25.63 -10.39 9.68
C TYR A 168 -26.07 -9.06 10.30
N PRO A 169 -27.35 -8.66 10.22
CA PRO A 169 -27.80 -7.34 10.67
C PRO A 169 -27.72 -7.15 12.19
N SER A 170 -27.77 -8.23 12.97
CA SER A 170 -27.81 -8.19 14.45
C SER A 170 -26.47 -8.52 15.12
N THR A 171 -25.40 -8.77 14.35
CA THR A 171 -24.08 -9.04 14.93
C THR A 171 -23.27 -7.76 15.06
N ASN A 172 -22.54 -7.64 16.17
CA ASN A 172 -21.76 -6.45 16.52
C ASN A 172 -20.26 -6.58 16.20
N PHE A 173 -19.84 -7.63 15.48
CA PHE A 173 -18.43 -7.76 15.10
C PHE A 173 -17.99 -6.56 14.26
N ARG A 174 -16.70 -6.22 14.35
CA ARG A 174 -16.08 -5.18 13.50
C ARG A 174 -14.91 -5.78 12.74
N MET A 175 -14.84 -5.48 11.44
CA MET A 175 -13.74 -5.89 10.57
C MET A 175 -12.63 -4.84 10.66
N ASP A 176 -11.44 -5.26 11.09
CA ASP A 176 -10.25 -4.41 11.13
C ASP A 176 -9.52 -4.48 9.77
N ILE A 177 -9.56 -3.38 9.01
CA ILE A 177 -8.88 -3.22 7.72
C ILE A 177 -7.78 -2.17 7.84
N PHE A 178 -6.53 -2.61 7.71
CA PHE A 178 -5.36 -1.74 7.59
C PHE A 178 -5.01 -1.58 6.12
N SER A 179 -4.71 -0.37 5.66
CA SER A 179 -4.37 -0.12 4.27
C SER A 179 -3.17 0.80 4.14
N LEU A 180 -2.26 0.47 3.22
CA LEU A 180 -1.19 1.35 2.75
C LEU A 180 -1.64 2.24 1.57
N ASN A 181 -2.87 2.08 1.10
CA ASN A 181 -3.32 2.75 -0.11
C ASN A 181 -3.82 4.15 0.21
N ASN A 182 -3.43 5.13 -0.61
CA ASN A 182 -3.88 6.51 -0.43
C ASN A 182 -5.27 6.79 -1.01
N ASP A 183 -5.79 5.90 -1.87
CA ASP A 183 -7.08 6.04 -2.54
C ASP A 183 -8.27 6.15 -1.56
N MET A 184 -9.49 6.31 -2.09
CA MET A 184 -10.73 6.38 -1.31
C MET A 184 -11.72 5.28 -1.69
N VAL A 185 -11.23 4.12 -2.16
CA VAL A 185 -12.07 3.05 -2.72
C VAL A 185 -13.07 2.52 -1.68
N LEU A 186 -12.58 2.19 -0.48
CA LEU A 186 -13.41 1.66 0.59
C LEU A 186 -14.32 2.74 1.17
N GLU A 187 -13.77 3.93 1.37
CA GLU A 187 -14.50 5.10 1.87
C GLU A 187 -15.71 5.42 1.01
N LYS A 188 -15.51 5.62 -0.30
CA LYS A 188 -16.59 5.97 -1.24
C LYS A 188 -17.65 4.86 -1.29
N TYR A 189 -17.22 3.62 -1.55
CA TYR A 189 -18.16 2.51 -1.72
C TYR A 189 -19.02 2.25 -0.48
N PHE A 190 -18.41 2.17 0.70
CA PHE A 190 -19.16 1.83 1.91
C PHE A 190 -19.99 3.00 2.44
N THR A 191 -19.56 4.24 2.20
CA THR A 191 -20.38 5.42 2.53
C THR A 191 -21.65 5.47 1.68
N ASP A 192 -21.53 5.26 0.36
CA ASP A 192 -22.67 5.20 -0.56
C ASP A 192 -23.66 4.07 -0.22
N ASN A 193 -23.18 3.03 0.46
CA ASN A 193 -23.97 1.87 0.88
C ASN A 193 -24.38 1.88 2.37
N GLN A 194 -24.23 3.02 3.08
CA GLN A 194 -24.63 3.19 4.48
C GLN A 194 -23.90 2.27 5.48
N ILE A 195 -22.65 1.89 5.17
CA ILE A 195 -21.75 1.12 6.05
C ILE A 195 -20.50 1.96 6.32
N ASN A 196 -20.67 3.23 6.69
CA ASN A 196 -19.59 4.22 6.83
C ASN A 196 -18.41 3.65 7.65
N PRO A 197 -17.20 3.53 7.08
CA PRO A 197 -16.05 3.03 7.82
C PRO A 197 -15.65 3.99 8.95
N TRP A 198 -15.34 3.44 10.13
CA TRP A 198 -14.70 4.20 11.21
C TRP A 198 -13.23 4.44 10.88
N ARG A 199 -12.84 5.70 10.72
CA ARG A 199 -11.50 6.13 10.29
C ARG A 199 -10.71 6.87 11.38
N GLY A 200 -11.27 7.03 12.59
CA GLY A 200 -10.65 7.80 13.68
C GLY A 200 -10.94 9.30 13.65
N PHE A 201 -11.96 9.73 12.90
CA PHE A 201 -12.37 11.14 12.80
C PHE A 201 -13.77 11.35 13.36
N VAL A 202 -13.99 12.48 14.03
CA VAL A 202 -15.30 12.94 14.46
C VAL A 202 -15.52 14.34 13.91
N SER A 203 -16.57 14.53 13.11
CA SER A 203 -16.88 15.80 12.44
C SER A 203 -15.70 16.38 11.64
N GLY A 204 -14.90 15.52 11.01
CA GLY A 204 -13.73 15.92 10.23
C GLY A 204 -12.45 16.12 11.03
N GLU A 205 -12.51 16.10 12.37
CA GLU A 205 -11.36 16.24 13.26
C GLU A 205 -10.79 14.87 13.66
N TRP A 206 -9.48 14.70 13.60
CA TRP A 206 -8.85 13.47 14.06
C TRP A 206 -8.91 13.32 15.59
N ARG A 207 -9.48 12.20 16.01
CA ARG A 207 -9.58 11.76 17.42
C ARG A 207 -8.81 10.47 17.69
N GLY A 208 -8.37 9.78 16.64
CA GLY A 208 -7.72 8.48 16.74
C GLY A 208 -8.70 7.35 17.02
N PHE A 209 -8.16 6.18 17.33
CA PHE A 209 -8.92 4.93 17.51
C PHE A 209 -9.06 4.52 18.98
N GLU A 210 -8.68 5.39 19.91
CA GLU A 210 -8.83 5.18 21.36
C GLU A 210 -10.20 5.65 21.88
N GLU A 211 -11.00 6.30 21.03
CA GLU A 211 -12.35 6.73 21.37
C GLU A 211 -13.23 5.52 21.72
N GLU A 212 -13.70 5.47 22.98
CA GLU A 212 -14.48 4.34 23.49
C GLU A 212 -15.89 4.29 22.88
N ASN A 213 -16.42 5.44 22.45
CA ASN A 213 -17.75 5.56 21.86
C ASN A 213 -17.67 5.96 20.39
N ILE A 214 -17.54 4.96 19.52
CA ILE A 214 -17.69 5.17 18.07
C ILE A 214 -19.13 5.65 17.80
N PRO A 215 -19.33 6.79 17.11
CA PRO A 215 -20.67 7.27 16.80
C PRO A 215 -21.53 6.24 16.05
N GLU A 216 -22.84 6.21 16.31
CA GLU A 216 -23.77 5.22 15.74
C GLU A 216 -23.82 5.26 14.20
N ASP A 217 -23.45 6.39 13.59
CA ASP A 217 -23.39 6.59 12.14
C ASP A 217 -22.30 5.75 11.45
N TYR A 218 -21.37 5.15 12.20
CA TYR A 218 -20.30 4.33 11.65
C TYR A 218 -20.67 2.85 11.65
N GLY A 219 -20.54 2.23 10.47
CA GLY A 219 -20.75 0.82 10.24
C GLY A 219 -19.69 -0.06 10.90
N ARG A 220 -19.64 -1.33 10.50
CA ARG A 220 -18.83 -2.39 11.15
C ARG A 220 -17.42 -2.54 10.59
N ILE A 221 -16.88 -1.49 9.98
CA ILE A 221 -15.51 -1.49 9.44
C ILE A 221 -14.68 -0.50 10.24
N ASN A 222 -13.54 -0.94 10.76
CA ASN A 222 -12.47 -0.05 11.22
C ASN A 222 -11.44 0.05 10.09
N LEU A 223 -11.27 1.23 9.52
CA LEU A 223 -10.38 1.48 8.40
C LEU A 223 -9.18 2.34 8.82
N TYR A 224 -8.01 1.71 8.91
CA TYR A 224 -6.76 2.33 9.32
C TYR A 224 -5.89 2.63 8.10
N LYS A 225 -5.74 3.91 7.73
CA LYS A 225 -4.95 4.34 6.54
C LYS A 225 -3.51 4.68 6.93
N LEU A 226 -2.65 3.66 7.00
CA LEU A 226 -1.28 3.77 7.52
C LEU A 226 -0.39 4.75 6.74
N HIS A 227 -0.65 4.93 5.44
CA HIS A 227 0.06 5.89 4.59
C HIS A 227 -0.74 7.15 4.27
N GLY A 228 -1.86 7.35 4.96
CA GLY A 228 -2.75 8.48 4.73
C GLY A 228 -3.73 8.29 3.59
N SER A 229 -4.55 9.30 3.35
CA SER A 229 -5.59 9.28 2.33
C SER A 229 -5.66 10.60 1.56
N LEU A 230 -6.20 10.55 0.34
CA LEU A 230 -6.29 11.71 -0.57
C LEU A 230 -7.20 12.84 -0.07
N ASP A 231 -8.12 12.53 0.84
CA ASP A 231 -9.00 13.51 1.49
C ASP A 231 -8.42 14.04 2.80
N TRP A 232 -7.19 13.68 3.16
CA TRP A 232 -6.58 14.18 4.38
C TRP A 232 -5.79 15.46 4.14
N VAL A 233 -5.90 16.40 5.07
CA VAL A 233 -5.11 17.63 5.10
C VAL A 233 -4.50 17.85 6.48
N ARG A 234 -3.44 18.65 6.51
CA ARG A 234 -2.85 19.19 7.74
C ARG A 234 -2.88 20.70 7.68
N LEU A 235 -3.27 21.33 8.79
CA LEU A 235 -3.26 22.78 8.94
C LEU A 235 -1.92 23.24 9.53
N ASP A 236 -1.56 24.50 9.34
CA ASP A 236 -0.35 25.12 9.91
C ASP A 236 -0.31 25.04 11.45
N SER A 237 -1.47 24.91 12.10
CA SER A 237 -1.60 24.64 13.54
C SER A 237 -1.08 23.26 13.95
N GLY A 238 -0.84 22.37 12.98
CA GLY A 238 -0.53 20.96 13.18
C GLY A 238 -1.76 20.06 13.28
N GLU A 239 -2.96 20.63 13.31
CA GLU A 239 -4.23 19.89 13.28
C GLU A 239 -4.39 19.16 11.95
N PHE A 240 -5.09 18.04 11.99
CA PHE A 240 -5.24 17.16 10.85
C PHE A 240 -6.72 16.79 10.68
N LYS A 241 -7.21 16.97 9.45
CA LYS A 241 -8.64 17.02 9.15
C LYS A 241 -9.00 16.32 7.85
N GLU A 242 -10.27 15.94 7.71
CA GLU A 242 -10.88 15.51 6.44
C GLU A 242 -11.22 16.74 5.60
N LYS A 243 -10.66 16.83 4.39
CA LYS A 243 -10.77 17.98 3.47
C LYS A 243 -12.21 18.37 3.20
N ASP A 244 -13.07 17.40 2.92
CA ASP A 244 -14.47 17.64 2.55
C ASP A 244 -15.34 18.08 3.75
N LYS A 245 -14.78 18.07 4.96
CA LYS A 245 -15.43 18.51 6.20
C LYS A 245 -14.77 19.73 6.83
N LEU A 246 -13.80 20.35 6.15
CA LEU A 246 -13.21 21.62 6.58
C LEU A 246 -14.28 22.71 6.62
N VAL A 247 -14.18 23.56 7.64
CA VAL A 247 -14.89 24.84 7.60
C VAL A 247 -14.17 25.79 6.65
N PRO A 248 -14.89 26.67 5.92
CA PRO A 248 -14.28 27.54 4.90
C PRO A 248 -13.09 28.37 5.40
N GLU A 249 -13.12 28.77 6.68
CA GLU A 249 -12.06 29.56 7.31
C GLU A 249 -10.74 28.80 7.43
N ASP A 250 -10.80 27.46 7.51
CA ASP A 250 -9.63 26.59 7.67
C ASP A 250 -8.89 26.33 6.34
N GLU A 251 -9.54 26.54 5.19
CA GLU A 251 -8.95 26.25 3.88
C GLU A 251 -7.66 27.03 3.62
N GLN A 252 -7.57 28.26 4.14
CA GLN A 252 -6.40 29.11 3.99
C GLN A 252 -5.19 28.65 4.81
N TYR A 253 -5.40 27.83 5.84
CA TYR A 253 -4.35 27.34 6.74
C TYR A 253 -3.85 25.95 6.37
N ILE A 254 -4.28 25.37 5.24
CA ILE A 254 -3.80 24.07 4.78
C ILE A 254 -2.31 24.17 4.41
N GLU A 255 -1.48 23.29 4.98
CA GLU A 255 -0.08 23.10 4.60
C GLU A 255 0.00 22.60 3.14
N GLN A 256 0.15 23.53 2.18
CA GLN A 256 0.10 23.18 0.75
C GLN A 256 1.22 22.22 0.31
N GLU A 257 2.35 22.21 1.01
CA GLU A 257 3.45 21.27 0.75
C GLU A 257 3.09 19.80 1.06
N HIS A 258 2.10 19.58 1.92
CA HIS A 258 1.64 18.27 2.35
C HIS A 258 0.16 18.04 2.02
N ASN A 259 -0.33 18.62 0.91
CA ASN A 259 -1.70 18.46 0.44
C ASN A 259 -1.74 17.63 -0.87
N PRO A 260 -2.25 16.37 -0.84
CA PRO A 260 -2.88 15.69 0.31
C PRO A 260 -1.87 15.19 1.35
N TYR A 261 -2.34 14.97 2.58
CA TYR A 261 -1.50 14.52 3.70
C TYR A 261 -1.28 12.99 3.65
N VAL A 262 -0.26 12.60 2.88
CA VAL A 262 0.05 11.19 2.57
C VAL A 262 1.55 10.88 2.67
N ILE A 263 1.85 9.62 2.97
CA ILE A 263 3.17 9.02 2.83
C ILE A 263 3.29 8.49 1.40
N PHE A 264 4.03 9.22 0.56
CA PHE A 264 4.30 8.86 -0.83
C PHE A 264 5.69 9.36 -1.25
N GLY A 265 6.55 8.45 -1.72
CA GLY A 265 7.93 8.80 -2.12
C GLY A 265 8.80 9.30 -0.98
N GLN A 266 8.62 8.75 0.23
CA GLN A 266 9.45 9.06 1.40
C GLN A 266 10.38 7.86 1.70
N GLY A 267 11.68 8.12 1.85
CA GLY A 267 12.72 7.07 1.97
C GLY A 267 12.66 6.33 3.30
N THR A 268 12.74 7.06 4.41
CA THR A 268 12.44 6.52 5.74
C THR A 268 10.96 6.69 6.05
N LYS A 269 10.27 5.58 6.32
CA LYS A 269 8.84 5.56 6.68
C LYS A 269 8.57 5.54 8.19
N THR A 270 9.60 5.76 9.01
CA THR A 270 9.52 5.86 10.46
C THR A 270 9.07 7.26 10.87
N PHE A 271 7.78 7.53 10.75
CA PHE A 271 7.20 8.82 11.11
C PHE A 271 6.84 8.87 12.59
N SER A 272 7.41 9.83 13.32
CA SER A 272 6.98 10.21 14.67
C SER A 272 5.99 11.38 14.61
N VAL A 273 5.09 11.38 13.61
CA VAL A 273 4.07 12.40 13.43
C VAL A 273 2.68 11.76 13.37
N GLU A 274 1.70 12.46 13.93
CA GLU A 274 0.29 12.06 13.87
C GLU A 274 -0.30 12.33 12.48
N PRO A 275 -1.26 11.51 12.01
CA PRO A 275 -1.86 10.35 12.68
C PRO A 275 -1.05 9.04 12.50
N PHE A 276 0.01 9.06 11.69
CA PHE A 276 0.73 7.85 11.26
C PHE A 276 1.31 7.06 12.42
N PHE A 277 1.85 7.75 13.43
CA PHE A 277 2.38 7.10 14.63
C PHE A 277 1.31 6.33 15.40
N SER A 278 0.16 6.96 15.71
CA SER A 278 -0.96 6.29 16.38
C SER A 278 -1.53 5.12 15.57
N LEU A 279 -1.70 5.29 14.26
CA LEU A 279 -2.18 4.24 13.36
C LEU A 279 -1.25 3.02 13.37
N LEU A 280 0.05 3.27 13.39
CA LEU A 280 1.08 2.24 13.42
C LEU A 280 1.13 1.50 14.76
N GLN A 281 0.94 2.21 15.87
CA GLN A 281 0.76 1.57 17.18
C GLN A 281 -0.46 0.65 17.20
N GLN A 282 -1.58 1.11 16.65
CA GLN A 282 -2.79 0.28 16.53
C GLN A 282 -2.56 -0.94 15.64
N PHE A 283 -1.82 -0.79 14.53
CA PHE A 283 -1.44 -1.92 13.70
C PHE A 283 -0.61 -2.95 14.48
N GLN A 284 0.42 -2.50 15.20
CA GLN A 284 1.24 -3.39 16.03
C GLN A 284 0.42 -4.08 17.14
N LYS A 285 -0.52 -3.37 17.78
CA LYS A 285 -1.43 -3.91 18.79
C LYS A 285 -2.33 -5.00 18.17
N LYS A 286 -2.99 -4.70 17.06
CA LYS A 286 -3.89 -5.65 16.38
C LYS A 286 -3.14 -6.87 15.84
N LEU A 287 -1.92 -6.69 15.33
CA LEU A 287 -1.06 -7.83 14.94
C LEU A 287 -0.73 -8.77 16.12
N LYS A 288 -0.72 -8.29 17.37
CA LYS A 288 -0.57 -9.15 18.55
C LYS A 288 -1.87 -9.84 18.95
N GLU A 289 -3.02 -9.20 18.78
CA GLU A 289 -4.34 -9.73 19.14
C GLU A 289 -4.84 -10.80 18.14
N LYS A 290 -4.63 -10.59 16.84
CA LYS A 290 -5.26 -11.39 15.77
C LYS A 290 -4.40 -12.60 15.42
N SER A 291 -5.03 -13.75 15.12
CA SER A 291 -4.31 -14.99 14.77
C SER A 291 -4.16 -15.17 13.26
N TYR A 292 -5.08 -14.60 12.46
CA TYR A 292 -5.10 -14.74 11.01
C TYR A 292 -4.91 -13.37 10.36
N ILE A 293 -3.83 -13.20 9.59
CA ILE A 293 -3.47 -11.94 8.98
C ILE A 293 -3.57 -12.11 7.46
N PHE A 294 -4.64 -11.58 6.87
CA PHE A 294 -4.90 -11.59 5.43
C PHE A 294 -4.21 -10.40 4.78
N VAL A 295 -3.13 -10.64 4.03
CA VAL A 295 -2.36 -9.62 3.32
C VAL A 295 -2.78 -9.64 1.85
N ILE A 296 -3.47 -8.60 1.39
CA ILE A 296 -4.13 -8.55 0.08
C ILE A 296 -3.46 -7.53 -0.82
N GLY A 297 -2.99 -7.96 -2.00
CA GLY A 297 -2.45 -7.08 -3.03
C GLY A 297 -1.19 -6.31 -2.60
N TYR A 298 -0.44 -6.85 -1.64
CA TYR A 298 0.80 -6.25 -1.12
C TYR A 298 2.03 -6.94 -1.73
N SER A 299 3.04 -6.15 -2.09
CA SER A 299 4.26 -6.62 -2.76
C SER A 299 5.41 -6.93 -1.80
N PHE A 300 5.28 -6.64 -0.50
CA PHE A 300 6.37 -6.73 0.48
C PHE A 300 7.55 -5.79 0.21
N PHE A 301 7.37 -4.69 -0.52
CA PHE A 301 8.44 -3.69 -0.74
C PHE A 301 8.51 -2.59 0.32
N ASP A 302 7.83 -2.77 1.45
CA ASP A 302 7.96 -1.91 2.63
C ASP A 302 8.58 -2.71 3.79
N PRO A 303 9.91 -2.64 3.98
CA PRO A 303 10.59 -3.44 4.99
C PRO A 303 10.14 -3.16 6.41
N TYR A 304 9.71 -1.93 6.70
CA TYR A 304 9.25 -1.58 8.04
C TYR A 304 7.93 -2.29 8.36
N ILE A 305 6.98 -2.28 7.44
CA ILE A 305 5.74 -3.05 7.55
C ILE A 305 6.03 -4.55 7.58
N ASN A 306 6.95 -5.02 6.75
CA ASN A 306 7.35 -6.44 6.74
C ASN A 306 7.90 -6.88 8.09
N ASN A 307 8.74 -6.06 8.73
CA ASN A 307 9.26 -6.36 10.07
C ASN A 307 8.12 -6.59 11.07
N LEU A 308 7.05 -5.79 11.00
CA LEU A 308 5.89 -5.96 11.88
C LEU A 308 5.10 -7.23 11.57
N LEU A 309 4.84 -7.49 10.28
CA LEU A 309 4.13 -8.70 9.83
C LEU A 309 4.92 -9.97 10.19
N ILE A 310 6.20 -10.03 9.83
CA ILE A 310 7.09 -11.17 10.10
C ILE A 310 7.22 -11.40 11.60
N LYS A 311 7.42 -10.34 12.39
CA LYS A 311 7.46 -10.45 13.86
C LYS A 311 6.16 -11.02 14.43
N ALA A 312 5.01 -10.65 13.87
CA ALA A 312 3.73 -11.14 14.34
C ALA A 312 3.58 -12.66 14.12
N VAL A 313 4.09 -13.18 12.99
CA VAL A 313 3.87 -14.58 12.58
C VAL A 313 5.01 -15.53 12.87
N ASN A 314 6.16 -15.04 13.33
CA ASN A 314 7.29 -15.88 13.73
C ASN A 314 7.07 -16.68 15.04
N GLY A 315 5.90 -16.54 15.70
CA GLY A 315 5.47 -17.41 16.80
C GLY A 315 4.57 -18.57 16.35
N ASP A 316 4.31 -19.52 17.26
CA ASP A 316 3.80 -20.87 16.89
C ASP A 316 2.28 -21.01 16.65
N SER A 317 1.57 -19.96 16.27
CA SER A 317 0.10 -20.09 16.13
C SER A 317 -0.59 -19.18 15.13
N LYS A 318 0.13 -18.25 14.52
CA LYS A 318 -0.46 -17.28 13.61
C LYS A 318 -0.23 -17.68 12.17
N LYS A 319 -1.13 -17.23 11.29
CA LYS A 319 -1.02 -17.42 9.84
C LYS A 319 -0.96 -16.07 9.13
N LEU A 320 0.01 -15.93 8.25
CA LEU A 320 0.08 -14.88 7.24
C LEU A 320 -0.49 -15.44 5.93
N ILE A 321 -1.71 -15.05 5.61
CA ILE A 321 -2.41 -15.50 4.39
C ILE A 321 -2.22 -14.42 3.33
N ILE A 322 -1.47 -14.71 2.28
CA ILE A 322 -1.08 -13.77 1.23
C ILE A 322 -2.01 -13.97 0.03
N ILE A 323 -2.75 -12.92 -0.34
CA ILE A 323 -3.67 -12.90 -1.47
C ILE A 323 -3.06 -12.00 -2.54
N ASN A 324 -2.38 -12.60 -3.52
CA ASN A 324 -1.75 -11.83 -4.58
C ASN A 324 -1.51 -12.72 -5.83
N PRO A 325 -2.05 -12.35 -7.02
CA PRO A 325 -1.95 -13.19 -8.22
C PRO A 325 -0.55 -13.23 -8.84
N PHE A 326 0.38 -12.39 -8.38
CA PHE A 326 1.72 -12.24 -8.95
C PHE A 326 2.84 -12.38 -7.92
N PHE A 327 2.55 -12.76 -6.67
CA PHE A 327 3.55 -12.81 -5.61
C PHE A 327 4.22 -14.17 -5.48
N GLY A 328 5.55 -14.17 -5.40
CA GLY A 328 6.38 -15.34 -5.17
C GLY A 328 7.39 -15.59 -6.29
N PRO A 329 8.36 -16.49 -6.07
CA PRO A 329 9.40 -16.76 -7.05
C PRO A 329 8.84 -17.48 -8.29
N GLU A 330 9.43 -17.26 -9.47
CA GLU A 330 8.97 -17.82 -10.75
C GLU A 330 8.80 -19.35 -10.72
N LYS A 331 9.64 -20.05 -9.95
CA LYS A 331 9.56 -21.52 -9.76
C LYS A 331 8.25 -22.02 -9.11
N LEU A 332 7.44 -21.14 -8.53
CA LEU A 332 6.08 -21.50 -8.07
C LEU A 332 5.08 -21.63 -9.21
N LYS A 333 5.36 -21.03 -10.37
CA LYS A 333 4.51 -21.15 -11.55
C LYS A 333 4.78 -22.48 -12.24
N THR A 334 3.71 -23.12 -12.69
CA THR A 334 3.78 -24.35 -13.48
C THR A 334 3.54 -24.01 -14.95
N GLU A 335 4.29 -24.66 -15.84
CA GLU A 335 4.07 -24.54 -17.28
C GLU A 335 2.71 -25.15 -17.66
N THR A 336 1.87 -24.36 -18.30
CA THR A 336 0.57 -24.78 -18.84
C THR A 336 0.53 -24.51 -20.34
N LYS A 337 -0.53 -24.96 -21.03
CA LYS A 337 -0.75 -24.65 -22.46
C LYS A 337 -0.81 -23.15 -22.76
N ASP A 338 -1.15 -22.33 -21.76
CA ASP A 338 -1.27 -20.88 -21.87
C ASP A 338 -0.05 -20.14 -21.27
N GLY A 339 1.07 -20.84 -21.06
CA GLY A 339 2.27 -20.32 -20.40
C GLY A 339 2.34 -20.63 -18.91
N PHE A 340 3.27 -19.99 -18.21
CA PHE A 340 3.53 -20.21 -16.78
C PHE A 340 2.48 -19.52 -15.91
N LYS A 341 1.77 -20.30 -15.09
CA LYS A 341 0.71 -19.80 -14.20
C LYS A 341 0.81 -20.45 -12.81
N PHE A 342 0.29 -19.77 -11.80
CA PHE A 342 0.06 -20.37 -10.49
C PHE A 342 -1.10 -21.36 -10.57
N LEU A 343 -0.93 -22.55 -10.00
CA LEU A 343 -2.01 -23.51 -9.80
C LEU A 343 -2.50 -23.41 -8.36
N TYR A 344 -3.80 -23.57 -8.16
CA TYR A 344 -4.42 -23.52 -6.82
C TYR A 344 -5.58 -24.51 -6.72
N ASP A 345 -6.02 -24.81 -5.50
CA ASP A 345 -7.23 -25.59 -5.26
C ASP A 345 -8.51 -24.75 -5.43
N ASP A 346 -9.60 -25.37 -5.88
CA ASP A 346 -10.80 -24.61 -6.23
C ASP A 346 -11.62 -24.18 -5.00
N PHE A 347 -11.35 -24.73 -3.81
CA PHE A 347 -12.18 -24.52 -2.63
C PHE A 347 -11.68 -23.36 -1.77
N PHE A 348 -10.42 -23.43 -1.33
CA PHE A 348 -9.77 -22.39 -0.54
C PHE A 348 -8.83 -21.51 -1.34
N LEU A 349 -8.60 -21.81 -2.62
CA LEU A 349 -7.70 -21.06 -3.49
C LEU A 349 -6.24 -21.14 -3.04
N LYS A 350 -5.85 -22.13 -2.22
CA LYS A 350 -4.46 -22.30 -1.76
C LYS A 350 -3.59 -22.75 -2.93
N ILE A 351 -2.36 -22.26 -2.97
CA ILE A 351 -1.40 -22.64 -4.00
C ILE A 351 -1.16 -24.16 -3.98
N LYS A 352 -1.18 -24.77 -5.17
CA LYS A 352 -0.69 -26.13 -5.40
C LYS A 352 0.79 -26.06 -5.75
N TYR A 353 1.64 -26.27 -4.76
CA TYR A 353 3.09 -26.21 -4.95
C TYR A 353 3.57 -27.21 -6.03
N PRO A 354 4.45 -26.78 -6.95
CA PRO A 354 5.13 -27.68 -7.88
C PRO A 354 5.99 -28.71 -7.15
N GLN A 355 6.37 -29.79 -7.84
CA GLN A 355 7.19 -30.85 -7.26
C GLN A 355 8.53 -30.30 -6.74
N ASN A 356 8.90 -30.65 -5.51
CA ASN A 356 10.11 -30.17 -4.80
C ASN A 356 10.11 -28.68 -4.42
N ILE A 357 8.99 -27.97 -4.58
CA ILE A 357 8.81 -26.60 -4.10
C ILE A 357 7.88 -26.62 -2.90
N THR A 358 8.13 -25.78 -1.90
CA THR A 358 7.34 -25.74 -0.66
C THR A 358 7.16 -24.30 -0.17
N ALA A 359 6.44 -24.13 0.95
CA ALA A 359 6.37 -22.84 1.65
C ALA A 359 7.74 -22.30 2.09
N VAL A 360 8.77 -23.15 2.20
CA VAL A 360 10.16 -22.72 2.47
C VAL A 360 10.69 -21.83 1.35
N ASP A 361 10.34 -22.12 0.10
CA ASP A 361 10.74 -21.32 -1.04
C ASP A 361 10.08 -19.95 -1.06
N LEU A 362 8.83 -19.88 -0.61
CA LEU A 362 8.11 -18.62 -0.42
C LEU A 362 8.72 -17.79 0.73
N ALA A 363 9.05 -18.44 1.84
CA ALA A 363 9.73 -17.79 2.96
C ALA A 363 11.11 -17.25 2.55
N LYS A 364 11.88 -18.03 1.77
CA LYS A 364 13.16 -17.59 1.22
C LYS A 364 13.01 -16.39 0.29
N TYR A 365 11.97 -16.34 -0.53
CA TYR A 365 11.69 -15.19 -1.39
C TYR A 365 11.43 -13.91 -0.57
N ILE A 366 10.65 -13.99 0.51
CA ILE A 366 10.44 -12.85 1.43
C ILE A 366 11.75 -12.46 2.12
N GLN A 367 12.57 -13.44 2.53
CA GLN A 367 13.89 -13.18 3.10
C GLN A 367 14.78 -12.41 2.13
N GLU A 368 14.84 -12.82 0.86
CA GLU A 368 15.61 -12.14 -0.19
C GLU A 368 15.13 -10.69 -0.38
N ILE A 369 13.82 -10.43 -0.31
CA ILE A 369 13.28 -9.06 -0.31
C ILE A 369 13.77 -8.26 0.90
N GLN A 370 13.85 -8.87 2.09
CA GLN A 370 14.32 -8.22 3.32
C GLN A 370 15.83 -7.96 3.35
N GLU A 371 16.62 -8.82 2.72
CA GLU A 371 18.08 -8.63 2.59
C GLU A 371 18.45 -7.57 1.56
N ASN A 372 17.51 -7.25 0.68
CA ASN A 372 17.73 -6.31 -0.40
C ASN A 372 17.83 -4.87 0.11
N SER A 373 19.04 -4.31 0.04
CA SER A 373 19.37 -2.93 0.39
C SER A 373 18.67 -1.88 -0.49
N PHE A 374 17.94 -2.30 -1.53
CA PHE A 374 17.12 -1.41 -2.33
C PHE A 374 15.84 -0.98 -1.64
N TYR A 375 15.15 -1.92 -0.98
CA TYR A 375 13.86 -1.64 -0.35
C TYR A 375 14.04 -1.04 1.05
N SER A 376 15.19 -1.24 1.68
CA SER A 376 15.52 -0.75 3.02
C SER A 376 16.75 0.13 3.00
N GLU A 377 16.65 1.34 3.54
CA GLU A 377 17.83 2.17 3.82
C GLU A 377 18.73 1.55 4.91
N MET A 378 18.19 0.64 5.74
CA MET A 378 18.93 -0.05 6.81
C MET A 378 18.59 -1.56 6.83
N PRO A 379 19.04 -2.34 5.84
CA PRO A 379 18.70 -3.76 5.72
C PRO A 379 19.23 -4.63 6.88
N GLU A 380 20.20 -4.15 7.65
CA GLU A 380 20.76 -4.80 8.83
C GLU A 380 19.76 -4.92 10.00
N PHE A 381 18.75 -4.04 10.06
CA PHE A 381 17.69 -4.11 11.09
C PHE A 381 16.45 -4.91 10.64
N ASN A 382 16.44 -5.40 9.40
CA ASN A 382 15.32 -6.19 8.90
C ASN A 382 15.28 -7.57 9.53
N ILE A 383 14.07 -8.07 9.80
CA ILE A 383 13.83 -9.44 10.22
C ILE A 383 13.87 -10.32 8.98
N LYS A 384 14.96 -11.07 8.84
CA LYS A 384 15.24 -11.89 7.64
C LYS A 384 14.58 -13.26 7.70
N GLN A 385 14.43 -13.83 8.89
CA GLN A 385 13.86 -15.16 9.06
C GLN A 385 12.34 -15.10 9.07
N VAL A 386 11.72 -15.86 8.18
CA VAL A 386 10.26 -16.02 8.10
C VAL A 386 9.92 -17.49 8.34
N ASN A 387 9.02 -17.77 9.28
CA ASN A 387 8.54 -19.14 9.51
C ASN A 387 7.69 -19.61 8.32
N ALA A 388 8.21 -20.52 7.51
CA ALA A 388 7.50 -21.08 6.35
C ALA A 388 6.14 -21.69 6.70
N ASN A 389 6.00 -22.32 7.87
CA ASN A 389 4.74 -22.92 8.30
C ASN A 389 3.67 -21.88 8.62
N SER A 390 4.05 -20.63 8.87
CA SER A 390 3.11 -19.53 9.10
C SER A 390 2.53 -18.95 7.81
N LEU A 391 3.10 -19.27 6.65
CA LEU A 391 2.72 -18.67 5.37
C LEU A 391 1.67 -19.52 4.66
N GLU A 392 0.68 -18.86 4.07
CA GLU A 392 -0.27 -19.45 3.14
C GLU A 392 -0.41 -18.50 1.93
N LEU A 393 -0.40 -19.04 0.70
CA LEU A 393 -0.48 -18.22 -0.52
C LEU A 393 -1.73 -18.59 -1.30
N LEU A 394 -2.56 -17.58 -1.55
CA LEU A 394 -3.73 -17.60 -2.41
C LEU A 394 -3.40 -16.76 -3.66
N PRO A 395 -3.01 -17.38 -4.79
CA PRO A 395 -2.52 -16.66 -5.96
C PRO A 395 -3.68 -16.09 -6.81
N VAL A 396 -4.56 -15.31 -6.17
CA VAL A 396 -5.74 -14.69 -6.77
C VAL A 396 -5.80 -13.20 -6.47
N GLY A 397 -6.58 -12.45 -7.25
CA GLY A 397 -6.85 -11.02 -7.03
C GLY A 397 -7.94 -10.77 -5.98
N MET A 398 -8.09 -9.50 -5.59
CA MET A 398 -9.05 -9.05 -4.58
C MET A 398 -10.49 -9.42 -4.95
N LYS A 399 -10.92 -9.17 -6.19
CA LYS A 399 -12.26 -9.56 -6.66
C LYS A 399 -12.56 -11.04 -6.43
N THR A 400 -11.70 -11.93 -6.91
CA THR A 400 -11.89 -13.39 -6.78
C THR A 400 -11.88 -13.81 -5.30
N PHE A 401 -10.99 -13.23 -4.49
CA PHE A 401 -10.98 -13.48 -3.06
C PHE A 401 -12.31 -13.09 -2.40
N LEU A 402 -12.82 -11.89 -2.65
CA LEU A 402 -14.09 -11.45 -2.07
C LEU A 402 -15.27 -12.31 -2.52
N GLU A 403 -15.32 -12.64 -3.82
CA GLU A 403 -16.38 -13.49 -4.39
C GLU A 403 -16.38 -14.89 -3.78
N THR A 404 -15.22 -15.46 -3.47
CA THR A 404 -15.14 -16.81 -2.89
C THR A 404 -15.33 -16.79 -1.38
N TYR A 405 -14.68 -15.87 -0.66
CA TYR A 405 -14.60 -15.91 0.80
C TYR A 405 -15.79 -15.26 1.50
N PHE A 406 -16.48 -14.29 0.88
CA PHE A 406 -17.52 -13.49 1.55
C PHE A 406 -18.94 -13.70 1.00
N LYS A 407 -19.11 -14.39 -0.14
CA LYS A 407 -20.45 -14.82 -0.60
C LYS A 407 -21.05 -15.84 0.36
N ASN A 408 -22.38 -16.04 0.26
CA ASN A 408 -23.14 -17.00 1.06
C ASN A 408 -22.92 -16.82 2.59
N GLY A 409 -22.83 -15.57 3.04
CA GLY A 409 -22.56 -15.26 4.45
C GLY A 409 -21.13 -15.56 4.91
N GLY A 410 -20.17 -15.78 3.99
CA GLY A 410 -18.78 -16.05 4.36
C GLY A 410 -18.54 -17.47 4.88
N GLU A 411 -19.27 -18.44 4.34
CA GLU A 411 -19.11 -19.86 4.67
C GLU A 411 -17.68 -20.35 4.39
N VAL A 412 -17.11 -20.03 3.22
CA VAL A 412 -15.74 -20.42 2.85
C VAL A 412 -14.72 -19.79 3.80
N PHE A 413 -14.88 -18.51 4.14
CA PHE A 413 -14.03 -17.85 5.13
C PHE A 413 -14.10 -18.54 6.50
N THR A 414 -15.30 -18.82 7.00
CA THR A 414 -15.48 -19.49 8.30
C THR A 414 -14.87 -20.89 8.30
N ASN A 415 -15.07 -21.66 7.22
CA ASN A 415 -14.51 -23.00 7.05
C ASN A 415 -12.99 -22.98 6.96
N PHE A 416 -12.42 -21.99 6.28
CA PHE A 416 -10.97 -21.81 6.16
C PHE A 416 -10.33 -21.59 7.55
N ILE A 417 -10.90 -20.69 8.36
CA ILE A 417 -10.41 -20.44 9.72
C ILE A 417 -10.63 -21.68 10.62
N THR A 418 -11.75 -22.38 10.44
CA THR A 418 -12.07 -23.63 11.17
C THR A 418 -11.03 -24.73 10.93
N GLU A 419 -10.49 -24.83 9.72
CA GLU A 419 -9.42 -25.78 9.39
C GLU A 419 -8.17 -25.52 10.23
N TYR A 420 -7.74 -24.26 10.35
CA TYR A 420 -6.53 -23.92 11.11
C TYR A 420 -6.72 -24.01 12.62
N GLU A 421 -7.84 -23.59 13.19
CA GLU A 421 -8.07 -23.79 14.63
C GLU A 421 -8.16 -25.27 14.99
N SER A 422 -8.72 -26.10 14.11
CA SER A 422 -8.77 -27.54 14.36
C SER A 422 -7.36 -28.14 14.38
N LYS A 423 -6.49 -27.77 13.42
CA LYS A 423 -5.07 -28.16 13.42
C LYS A 423 -4.32 -27.63 14.64
N ARG A 424 -4.57 -26.38 15.03
CA ARG A 424 -3.95 -25.76 16.21
C ARG A 424 -4.31 -26.49 17.50
N ALA A 425 -5.57 -26.91 17.64
CA ALA A 425 -6.03 -27.68 18.79
C ALA A 425 -5.40 -29.09 18.86
N GLU A 426 -5.05 -29.68 17.71
CA GLU A 426 -4.31 -30.95 17.64
C GLU A 426 -2.84 -30.78 18.01
N GLU A 427 -2.19 -29.69 17.56
CA GLU A 427 -0.78 -29.40 17.84
C GLU A 427 -0.53 -28.91 19.27
N TYR A 428 -1.50 -28.21 19.87
CA TYR A 428 -1.42 -27.64 21.23
C TYR A 428 -2.69 -27.94 22.04
N PRO A 429 -2.88 -29.18 22.52
CA PRO A 429 -4.10 -29.60 23.22
C PRO A 429 -4.26 -29.07 24.66
N PHE A 430 -3.33 -28.25 25.18
CA PHE A 430 -3.27 -27.81 26.58
C PHE A 430 -3.09 -26.30 26.72
#